data_AF-A0A067N824-F1
#
_entry.id   AF-A0A067N824-F1
#
_cell.length_a   1.000
_cell.length_b   1.000
_cell.length_c   1.000
_cell.angle_alpha   90.00
_cell.angle_beta   90.00
_cell.angle_gamma   90.00
#
_symmetry.space_group_name_H-M   'P 1'
#
loop_
_entity.id
_entity.type
_entity.pdbx_description
1 polymer ?
#
loop_
_entity_poly.entity_id
_entity_poly.type
_entity_poly.pdbx_seq_one_letter_code
_entity_poly.pdbx_strand_id
1 'polypeptide(L)'
;MSTNFEIPAYIREPFLYDEVNQEPYIPLSYPHTNIRLTPPRLSDIEPSVAILNDRRVYAFLEGPPFPYTADDAKARITRSKQGCDDVFAQWQNTVQTEDGVKSTFGGCPVRVLRERKANGDDVFLGEFGMSRHGFPHVADAEEREKRKSENDNKLPGNPSIIWTIGDYLAPSHHGQGIMTAALRAWNPLIYPIGSYDKHSFCN
;
A
#
# COMPACT_ATOMS: atom_id res chain seq x y z
N MET A 1 -22.92 13.60 -21.03
CA MET A 1 -22.43 14.71 -20.19
C MET A 1 -21.37 14.13 -19.29
N SER A 2 -20.09 14.30 -19.63
CA SER A 2 -18.98 13.85 -18.79
C SER A 2 -18.78 14.90 -17.71
N THR A 3 -19.04 14.53 -16.47
CA THR A 3 -18.68 15.35 -15.31
C THR A 3 -17.16 15.29 -15.18
N ASN A 4 -16.47 16.36 -15.58
CA ASN A 4 -15.06 16.56 -15.22
C ASN A 4 -15.01 16.70 -13.70
N PHE A 5 -14.58 15.64 -13.03
CA PHE A 5 -14.40 15.64 -11.59
C PHE A 5 -13.02 16.23 -11.29
N GLU A 6 -12.97 17.54 -11.05
CA GLU A 6 -11.73 18.20 -10.63
C GLU A 6 -11.44 17.84 -9.17
N ILE A 7 -10.44 16.99 -8.93
CA ILE A 7 -9.93 16.71 -7.58
C ILE A 7 -9.21 17.99 -7.08
N PRO A 8 -9.63 18.59 -5.94
CA PRO A 8 -9.07 19.84 -5.44
C PRO A 8 -7.54 19.83 -5.26
N ALA A 9 -6.86 20.91 -5.61
CA ALA A 9 -5.39 21.00 -5.66
C ALA A 9 -4.66 20.78 -4.31
N TYR A 10 -5.34 20.90 -3.16
CA TYR A 10 -4.77 20.65 -1.83
C TYR A 10 -4.72 19.16 -1.46
N ILE A 11 -5.33 18.31 -2.28
CA ILE A 11 -5.33 16.85 -2.15
C ILE A 11 -4.02 16.23 -2.71
N ARG A 12 -3.10 17.06 -3.21
CA ARG A 12 -1.96 16.67 -4.06
C ARG A 12 -0.71 16.17 -3.36
N GLU A 13 -0.63 16.21 -2.03
CA GLU A 13 0.53 15.64 -1.35
C GLU A 13 0.11 14.57 -0.35
N PRO A 14 0.57 13.32 -0.52
CA PRO A 14 1.55 12.81 -1.51
C PRO A 14 0.94 12.21 -2.81
N PHE A 15 -0.37 12.33 -3.06
CA PHE A 15 -1.01 11.65 -4.19
C PHE A 15 -1.14 12.50 -5.47
N LEU A 16 -0.72 11.93 -6.59
CA LEU A 16 -1.01 12.41 -7.93
C LEU A 16 -2.18 11.62 -8.54
N TYR A 17 -2.73 12.09 -9.67
CA TYR A 17 -3.84 11.44 -10.37
C TYR A 17 -3.47 11.06 -11.80
N ASP A 18 -3.74 9.81 -12.17
CA ASP A 18 -3.51 9.27 -13.51
C ASP A 18 -4.78 9.40 -14.34
N GLU A 19 -4.85 10.39 -15.22
CA GLU A 19 -6.04 10.65 -16.05
C GLU A 19 -6.37 9.52 -17.03
N VAL A 20 -5.39 8.69 -17.42
CA VAL A 20 -5.63 7.59 -18.36
C VAL A 20 -6.35 6.45 -17.64
N ASN A 21 -5.91 6.13 -16.44
CA ASN A 21 -6.45 5.03 -15.64
C ASN A 21 -7.54 5.48 -14.64
N GLN A 22 -7.76 6.81 -14.52
CA GLN A 22 -8.68 7.43 -13.58
C GLN A 22 -8.46 6.94 -12.13
N GLU A 23 -7.20 6.94 -11.69
CA GLU A 23 -6.78 6.41 -10.39
C GLU A 23 -5.72 7.28 -9.72
N PRO A 24 -5.64 7.29 -8.37
CA PRO A 24 -4.55 7.95 -7.66
C PRO A 24 -3.25 7.17 -7.78
N TYR A 25 -2.12 7.84 -7.66
CA TYR A 25 -0.81 7.19 -7.54
C TYR A 25 0.17 8.00 -6.72
N ILE A 26 1.22 7.34 -6.21
CA ILE A 26 2.37 8.00 -5.58
C ILE A 26 3.63 7.66 -6.39
N PRO A 27 4.30 8.63 -7.02
CA PRO A 27 5.59 8.37 -7.66
C PRO A 27 6.67 8.10 -6.60
N LEU A 28 7.59 7.19 -6.89
CA LEU A 28 8.78 7.04 -6.05
C LEU A 28 9.80 8.14 -6.39
N SER A 29 10.59 8.53 -5.39
CA SER A 29 11.65 9.51 -5.57
C SER A 29 12.83 8.94 -6.38
N TYR A 30 13.71 9.82 -6.85
CA TYR A 30 14.99 9.42 -7.46
C TYR A 30 15.74 8.40 -6.57
N PRO A 31 16.31 7.32 -7.15
CA PRO A 31 16.48 7.05 -8.57
C PRO A 31 15.31 6.29 -9.25
N HIS A 32 14.20 6.06 -8.56
CA HIS A 32 13.10 5.21 -9.03
C HIS A 32 11.93 6.02 -9.60
N THR A 33 12.19 7.13 -10.29
CA THR A 33 11.13 8.03 -10.78
C THR A 33 10.22 7.40 -11.84
N ASN A 34 10.64 6.28 -12.44
CA ASN A 34 9.82 5.46 -13.31
C ASN A 34 8.91 4.47 -12.56
N ILE A 35 9.02 4.36 -11.23
CA ILE A 35 8.20 3.46 -10.40
C ILE A 35 7.18 4.27 -9.61
N ARG A 36 5.99 3.71 -9.46
CA ARG A 36 4.87 4.33 -8.75
C ARG A 36 4.06 3.30 -7.98
N LEU A 37 3.43 3.75 -6.90
CA LEU A 37 2.40 3.02 -6.18
C LEU A 37 1.03 3.35 -6.76
N THR A 38 0.25 2.33 -7.12
CA THR A 38 -1.11 2.46 -7.66
C THR A 38 -2.10 1.57 -6.89
N PRO A 39 -3.42 1.69 -7.14
CA PRO A 39 -4.38 0.70 -6.70
C PRO A 39 -4.14 -0.66 -7.39
N PRO A 40 -4.63 -1.76 -6.79
CA PRO A 40 -4.63 -3.07 -7.43
C PRO A 40 -5.59 -3.13 -8.63
N ARG A 41 -5.21 -3.89 -9.66
CA ARG A 41 -6.02 -4.15 -10.85
C ARG A 41 -6.21 -5.66 -11.02
N LEU A 42 -7.34 -6.09 -11.59
CA LEU A 42 -7.56 -7.52 -11.83
C LEU A 42 -6.59 -8.11 -12.87
N SER A 43 -6.00 -7.27 -13.72
CA SER A 43 -4.91 -7.67 -14.63
C SER A 43 -3.63 -8.07 -13.90
N ASP A 44 -3.52 -7.83 -12.59
CA ASP A 44 -2.35 -8.21 -11.79
C ASP A 44 -2.34 -9.70 -11.40
N ILE A 45 -3.42 -10.45 -11.66
CA ILE A 45 -3.55 -11.87 -11.28
C ILE A 45 -2.41 -12.71 -11.85
N GLU A 46 -2.26 -12.75 -13.18
CA GLU A 46 -1.21 -13.54 -13.84
C GLU A 46 0.21 -13.16 -13.43
N PRO A 47 0.63 -11.88 -13.45
CA PRO A 47 1.99 -11.52 -13.02
C PRO A 47 2.22 -11.77 -11.52
N SER A 48 1.19 -11.62 -10.67
CA SER A 48 1.27 -11.97 -9.25
C SER A 48 1.52 -13.47 -9.05
N VAL A 49 0.78 -14.33 -9.76
CA VAL A 49 0.99 -15.80 -9.76
C VAL A 49 2.41 -16.14 -10.19
N ALA A 50 2.90 -15.54 -11.26
CA ALA A 50 4.26 -15.78 -11.75
C ALA A 50 5.32 -15.40 -10.72
N ILE A 51 5.20 -14.22 -10.10
CA ILE A 51 6.17 -13.73 -9.11
C ILE A 51 6.13 -14.56 -7.82
N LEU A 52 4.94 -14.87 -7.30
CA LEU A 52 4.76 -15.58 -6.04
C LEU A 52 5.02 -17.08 -6.12
N ASN A 53 5.19 -17.65 -7.31
CA ASN A 53 5.73 -19.00 -7.50
C ASN A 53 7.23 -19.03 -7.81
N ASP A 54 7.90 -17.87 -7.92
CA ASP A 54 9.35 -17.84 -8.06
C ASP A 54 10.02 -18.15 -6.71
N ARG A 55 10.95 -19.11 -6.70
CA ARG A 55 11.68 -19.52 -5.48
C ARG A 55 12.42 -18.37 -4.81
N ARG A 56 12.88 -17.38 -5.58
CA ARG A 56 13.55 -16.19 -5.04
C ARG A 56 12.60 -15.29 -4.25
N VAL A 57 11.28 -15.54 -4.34
CA VAL A 57 10.23 -14.83 -3.61
C VAL A 57 9.61 -15.73 -2.55
N TYR A 58 8.96 -16.84 -2.93
CA TYR A 58 8.15 -17.61 -1.98
C TYR A 58 8.94 -18.21 -0.82
N ALA A 59 10.24 -18.47 -0.99
CA ALA A 59 11.09 -19.02 0.06
C ALA A 59 11.27 -18.08 1.26
N PHE A 60 10.90 -16.80 1.11
CA PHE A 60 11.04 -15.76 2.13
C PHE A 60 9.70 -15.21 2.61
N LEU A 61 8.58 -15.81 2.19
CA LEU A 61 7.24 -15.36 2.56
C LEU A 61 6.66 -16.21 3.70
N GLU A 62 5.98 -15.56 4.65
CA GLU A 62 5.13 -16.24 5.65
C GLU A 62 3.88 -16.85 4.98
N GLY A 63 3.40 -16.20 3.92
CA GLY A 63 2.34 -16.65 3.05
C GLY A 63 2.32 -15.78 1.79
N PRO A 64 1.56 -16.13 0.73
CA PRO A 64 0.50 -17.14 0.66
C PRO A 64 1.01 -18.59 0.54
N PRO A 65 0.13 -19.61 0.57
CA PRO A 65 0.50 -21.01 0.37
C PRO A 65 1.24 -21.22 -0.96
N PHE A 66 2.17 -22.17 -0.96
CA PHE A 66 2.83 -22.66 -2.17
C PHE A 66 2.26 -24.06 -2.52
N PRO A 67 1.91 -24.34 -3.79
CA PRO A 67 1.94 -23.43 -4.93
C PRO A 67 0.84 -22.36 -4.85
N TYR A 68 1.16 -21.15 -5.32
CA TYR A 68 0.21 -20.03 -5.34
C TYR A 68 -0.63 -20.08 -6.61
N THR A 69 -1.96 -20.14 -6.49
CA THR A 69 -2.85 -20.33 -7.64
C THR A 69 -3.47 -19.03 -8.15
N ALA A 70 -4.03 -19.07 -9.36
CA ALA A 70 -4.81 -17.96 -9.91
C ALA A 70 -6.04 -17.62 -9.05
N ASP A 71 -6.66 -18.61 -8.40
CA ASP A 71 -7.79 -18.38 -7.49
C ASP A 71 -7.33 -17.67 -6.21
N ASP A 72 -6.16 -18.05 -5.66
CA ASP A 72 -5.57 -17.34 -4.51
C ASP A 72 -5.24 -15.89 -4.87
N ALA A 73 -4.68 -15.66 -6.06
CA ALA A 73 -4.39 -14.34 -6.61
C ALA A 73 -5.67 -13.51 -6.77
N LYS A 74 -6.68 -14.07 -7.43
CA LYS A 74 -7.97 -13.41 -7.63
C LYS A 74 -8.64 -13.04 -6.31
N ALA A 75 -8.64 -13.95 -5.34
CA ALA A 75 -9.22 -13.71 -4.03
C ALA A 75 -8.47 -12.60 -3.26
N ARG A 76 -7.13 -12.65 -3.25
CA ARG A 76 -6.29 -11.63 -2.59
C ARG A 76 -6.41 -10.26 -3.25
N ILE A 77 -6.32 -10.19 -4.57
CA ILE A 77 -6.35 -8.94 -5.34
C ILE A 77 -7.73 -8.30 -5.23
N THR A 78 -8.82 -9.07 -5.32
CA THR A 78 -10.18 -8.54 -5.13
C THR A 78 -10.35 -7.90 -3.75
N ARG A 79 -9.93 -8.58 -2.66
CA ARG A 79 -9.99 -8.01 -1.31
C ARG A 79 -9.13 -6.75 -1.16
N SER A 80 -7.92 -6.79 -1.72
CA SER A 80 -6.99 -5.66 -1.66
C SER A 80 -7.50 -4.45 -2.43
N LYS A 81 -8.10 -4.70 -3.60
CA LYS A 81 -8.75 -3.68 -4.41
C LYS A 81 -9.92 -3.04 -3.67
N GLN A 82 -10.82 -3.85 -3.11
CA GLN A 82 -11.96 -3.33 -2.34
C GLN A 82 -11.49 -2.41 -1.21
N GLY A 83 -10.50 -2.84 -0.41
CA GLY A 83 -9.98 -2.02 0.67
C GLY A 83 -9.34 -0.70 0.19
N CYS A 84 -8.63 -0.71 -0.93
CA CYS A 84 -8.08 0.50 -1.53
C CYS A 84 -9.18 1.42 -2.08
N ASP A 85 -10.19 0.86 -2.75
CA ASP A 85 -11.32 1.60 -3.31
C ASP A 85 -12.15 2.25 -2.17
N ASP A 86 -12.36 1.55 -1.05
CA ASP A 86 -13.07 2.08 0.13
C ASP A 86 -12.32 3.27 0.75
N VAL A 87 -10.99 3.17 0.89
CA VAL A 87 -10.15 4.28 1.37
C VAL A 87 -10.18 5.44 0.38
N PHE A 88 -10.12 5.16 -0.93
CA PHE A 88 -10.20 6.19 -1.96
C PHE A 88 -11.54 6.92 -1.92
N ALA A 89 -12.65 6.19 -1.76
CA ALA A 89 -13.98 6.78 -1.64
C ALA A 89 -14.11 7.64 -0.37
N GLN A 90 -13.59 7.20 0.79
CA GLN A 90 -13.55 8.02 2.00
C GLN A 90 -12.79 9.33 1.78
N TRP A 91 -11.70 9.26 1.04
CA TRP A 91 -10.89 10.42 0.71
C TRP A 91 -11.61 11.38 -0.25
N GLN A 92 -12.24 10.88 -1.32
CA GLN A 92 -13.03 11.71 -2.24
C GLN A 92 -14.21 12.42 -1.56
N ASN A 93 -14.78 11.80 -0.52
CA ASN A 93 -15.90 12.37 0.24
C ASN A 93 -15.47 13.21 1.45
N THR A 94 -14.16 13.39 1.68
CA THR A 94 -13.65 14.24 2.76
C THR A 94 -13.90 15.71 2.42
N VAL A 95 -14.65 16.40 3.28
CA VAL A 95 -14.93 17.84 3.18
C VAL A 95 -13.86 18.62 3.94
N GLN A 96 -13.37 19.71 3.35
CA GLN A 96 -12.48 20.66 3.99
C GLN A 96 -13.11 21.24 5.26
N THR A 97 -12.40 21.17 6.39
CA THR A 97 -12.72 21.96 7.59
C THR A 97 -11.86 23.23 7.62
N GLU A 98 -12.29 24.26 8.36
CA GLU A 98 -11.57 25.53 8.51
C GLU A 98 -10.14 25.37 9.06
N ASP A 99 -9.84 24.25 9.72
CA ASP A 99 -8.53 23.89 10.30
C ASP A 99 -7.59 23.12 9.34
N GLY A 100 -7.98 22.98 8.07
CA GLY A 100 -7.27 22.17 7.06
C GLY A 100 -7.67 20.69 7.06
N VAL A 101 -7.31 19.96 6.00
CA VAL A 101 -7.62 18.52 5.86
C VAL A 101 -6.77 17.72 6.84
N LYS A 102 -7.30 17.45 8.03
CA LYS A 102 -6.74 16.47 8.99
C LYS A 102 -7.45 15.12 8.86
N SER A 103 -7.54 14.58 7.65
CA SER A 103 -8.12 13.25 7.48
C SER A 103 -7.05 12.18 7.70
N THR A 104 -7.06 11.58 8.88
CA THR A 104 -6.33 10.34 9.15
C THR A 104 -7.17 9.18 8.62
N PHE A 105 -6.69 8.52 7.57
CA PHE A 105 -7.36 7.36 7.01
C PHE A 105 -6.87 6.07 7.68
N GLY A 106 -7.76 5.08 7.80
CA GLY A 106 -7.42 3.76 8.35
C GLY A 106 -6.59 2.88 7.42
N GLY A 107 -6.09 3.41 6.29
CA GLY A 107 -5.37 2.68 5.26
C GLY A 107 -4.89 3.60 4.12
N CYS A 108 -4.49 3.01 2.99
CA CYS A 108 -4.03 3.75 1.81
C CYS A 108 -4.71 3.24 0.53
N PRO A 109 -5.09 4.15 -0.39
CA PRO A 109 -5.72 3.77 -1.66
C PRO A 109 -4.73 3.14 -2.65
N VAL A 110 -3.42 3.12 -2.37
CA VAL A 110 -2.39 2.54 -3.25
C VAL A 110 -1.48 1.56 -2.51
N ARG A 111 -1.10 0.48 -3.20
CA ARG A 111 -0.25 -0.59 -2.66
C ARG A 111 0.52 -1.39 -3.70
N VAL A 112 0.22 -1.23 -4.98
CA VAL A 112 0.87 -2.00 -6.05
C VAL A 112 2.02 -1.20 -6.63
N LEU A 113 3.20 -1.80 -6.71
CA LEU A 113 4.35 -1.21 -7.38
C LEU A 113 4.26 -1.47 -8.88
N ARG A 114 4.31 -0.40 -9.67
CA ARG A 114 4.34 -0.46 -11.13
C ARG A 114 5.53 0.31 -11.68
N GLU A 115 6.18 -0.26 -12.68
CA GLU A 115 7.13 0.46 -13.51
C GLU A 115 6.42 1.05 -14.72
N ARG A 116 6.42 2.37 -14.85
CA ARG A 116 5.96 3.06 -16.04
C ARG A 116 7.04 2.98 -17.12
N LYS A 117 6.72 2.34 -18.24
CA LYS A 117 7.56 2.27 -19.43
C LYS A 117 7.46 3.57 -20.24
N ALA A 118 8.46 3.82 -21.10
CA ALA A 118 8.52 5.04 -21.91
C ALA A 118 7.34 5.21 -22.88
N ASN A 119 6.71 4.10 -23.28
CA ASN A 119 5.51 4.09 -24.12
C ASN A 119 4.21 4.38 -23.33
N GLY A 120 4.29 4.56 -22.01
CA GLY A 120 3.13 4.80 -21.15
C GLY A 120 2.55 3.55 -20.49
N ASP A 121 3.02 2.34 -20.82
CA ASP A 121 2.49 1.12 -20.21
C ASP A 121 2.99 0.96 -18.77
N ASP A 122 2.17 0.34 -17.93
CA ASP A 122 2.60 -0.10 -16.61
C ASP A 122 2.95 -1.58 -16.60
N VAL A 123 4.08 -1.91 -16.00
CA VAL A 123 4.45 -3.29 -15.66
C VAL A 123 4.28 -3.51 -14.17
N PHE A 124 3.50 -4.52 -13.80
CA PHE A 124 3.34 -4.95 -12.41
C PHE A 124 4.68 -5.47 -11.87
N LEU A 125 5.14 -4.92 -10.75
CA LEU A 125 6.38 -5.32 -10.11
C LEU A 125 6.17 -6.08 -8.80
N GLY A 126 5.02 -5.93 -8.15
CA GLY A 126 4.76 -6.51 -6.84
C GLY A 126 3.90 -5.61 -5.99
N GLU A 127 3.96 -5.82 -4.69
CA GLU A 127 3.03 -5.19 -3.76
C GLU A 127 3.78 -4.73 -2.51
N PHE A 128 3.39 -3.57 -2.00
CA PHE A 128 3.80 -2.98 -0.74
C PHE A 128 2.53 -2.54 0.00
N GLY A 129 2.16 -3.27 1.05
CA GLY A 129 0.95 -3.03 1.81
C GLY A 129 1.23 -2.84 3.29
N MET A 130 0.41 -2.02 3.93
CA MET A 130 0.37 -1.91 5.38
C MET A 130 -1.02 -2.24 5.89
N SER A 131 -1.08 -2.98 6.98
CA SER A 131 -2.32 -3.32 7.66
C SER A 131 -2.11 -3.29 9.16
N ARG A 132 -3.18 -3.24 9.95
CA ARG A 132 -3.08 -3.44 11.39
C ARG A 132 -2.48 -4.81 11.68
N HIS A 133 -1.64 -4.87 12.71
CA HIS A 133 -0.92 -6.08 13.06
C HIS A 133 -1.84 -7.16 13.62
N GLY A 134 -1.73 -8.37 13.07
CA GLY A 134 -2.50 -9.54 13.49
C GLY A 134 -1.84 -10.37 14.61
N PHE A 135 -0.66 -9.96 15.10
CA PHE A 135 0.08 -10.65 16.17
C PHE A 135 0.31 -12.15 15.90
N PRO A 136 0.78 -12.58 14.71
CA PRO A 136 0.90 -14.01 14.36
C PRO A 136 1.88 -14.77 15.26
N HIS A 137 2.83 -14.06 15.88
CA HIS A 137 3.82 -14.60 16.81
C HIS A 137 3.26 -14.95 18.21
N VAL A 138 2.03 -14.52 18.53
CA VAL A 138 1.38 -14.87 19.80
C VAL A 138 0.77 -16.26 19.65
N ALA A 139 1.33 -17.24 20.37
CA ALA A 139 0.93 -18.65 20.28
C ALA A 139 -0.47 -18.91 20.85
N ASP A 140 -0.84 -18.21 21.93
CA ASP A 140 -2.16 -18.33 22.55
C ASP A 140 -3.22 -17.61 21.69
N ALA A 141 -4.25 -18.35 21.28
CA ALA A 141 -5.24 -17.86 20.34
C ALA A 141 -6.16 -16.78 20.93
N GLU A 142 -6.51 -16.89 22.21
CA GLU A 142 -7.40 -15.94 22.89
C GLU A 142 -6.68 -14.61 23.12
N GLU A 143 -5.43 -14.65 23.61
CA GLU A 143 -4.59 -13.47 23.79
C GLU A 143 -4.27 -12.81 22.44
N ARG A 144 -4.02 -13.59 21.39
CA ARG A 144 -3.81 -13.07 20.03
C ARG A 144 -5.04 -12.30 19.53
N GLU A 145 -6.23 -12.87 19.66
CA GLU A 145 -7.46 -12.21 19.23
C GLU A 145 -7.75 -10.97 20.08
N LYS A 146 -7.51 -11.03 21.39
CA LYS A 146 -7.62 -9.87 22.27
C LYS A 146 -6.73 -8.72 21.82
N ARG A 147 -5.42 -8.97 21.60
CA ARG A 147 -4.48 -7.93 21.13
C ARG A 147 -4.84 -7.39 19.75
N LYS A 148 -5.25 -8.28 18.84
CA LYS A 148 -5.72 -7.90 17.52
C LYS A 148 -6.92 -6.97 17.63
N SER A 149 -7.94 -7.33 18.41
CA SER A 149 -9.15 -6.52 18.64
C SER A 149 -8.82 -5.17 19.29
N GLU A 150 -7.98 -5.16 20.33
CA GLU A 150 -7.50 -3.90 20.95
C GLU A 150 -6.80 -2.99 19.94
N ASN A 151 -6.00 -3.57 19.03
CA ASN A 151 -5.32 -2.80 17.99
C ASN A 151 -6.27 -2.36 16.87
N ASP A 152 -7.23 -3.19 16.46
CA ASP A 152 -8.23 -2.91 15.43
C ASP A 152 -9.24 -1.83 15.85
N ASN A 153 -9.52 -1.71 17.15
CA ASN A 153 -10.45 -0.71 17.68
C ASN A 153 -9.84 0.69 17.89
N LYS A 154 -8.53 0.87 17.69
CA LYS A 154 -7.89 2.20 17.77
C LYS A 154 -8.39 3.10 16.63
N LEU A 155 -8.65 4.36 16.94
CA LEU A 155 -8.99 5.36 15.92
C LEU A 155 -7.80 5.60 14.97
N PRO A 156 -8.04 5.82 13.66
CA PRO A 156 -6.99 6.25 12.73
C PRO A 156 -6.18 7.44 13.29
N GLY A 157 -4.88 7.45 13.04
CA GLY A 157 -3.96 8.47 13.58
C GLY A 157 -3.52 8.24 15.04
N ASN A 158 -4.07 7.24 15.75
CA ASN A 158 -3.56 6.90 17.08
C ASN A 158 -2.12 6.36 16.97
N PRO A 159 -1.12 7.00 17.63
CA PRO A 159 0.29 6.64 17.47
C PRO A 159 0.63 5.26 18.06
N SER A 160 -0.24 4.69 18.91
CA SER A 160 -0.07 3.35 19.48
C SER A 160 -0.58 2.22 18.58
N ILE A 161 -1.10 2.53 17.38
CA ILE A 161 -1.46 1.48 16.41
C ILE A 161 -0.19 0.75 16.01
N ILE A 162 -0.23 -0.58 16.13
CA ILE A 162 0.84 -1.45 15.64
C ILE A 162 0.49 -1.85 14.22
N TRP A 163 1.36 -1.49 13.29
CA TRP A 163 1.22 -1.79 11.87
C TRP A 163 2.09 -2.99 11.49
N THR A 164 1.63 -3.75 10.49
CA THR A 164 2.45 -4.72 9.76
C THR A 164 2.70 -4.16 8.37
N ILE A 165 3.94 -4.29 7.92
CA ILE A 165 4.31 -4.08 6.52
C ILE A 165 4.43 -5.47 5.91
N GLY A 166 3.75 -5.67 4.78
CA GLY A 166 3.90 -6.85 3.96
C GLY A 166 4.27 -6.43 2.55
N ASP A 167 5.32 -7.04 2.00
CA ASP A 167 5.77 -6.75 0.64
C ASP A 167 6.28 -7.99 -0.09
N TYR A 168 6.31 -7.87 -1.41
CA TYR A 168 7.09 -8.74 -2.29
C TYR A 168 7.37 -7.99 -3.59
N LEU A 169 8.47 -8.36 -4.24
CA LEU A 169 8.93 -7.72 -5.47
C LEU A 169 9.33 -8.77 -6.50
N ALA A 170 9.13 -8.45 -7.78
CA ALA A 170 9.63 -9.21 -8.90
C ALA A 170 11.15 -9.41 -8.76
N PRO A 171 11.69 -10.63 -8.96
CA PRO A 171 13.12 -10.89 -8.81
C PRO A 171 14.03 -9.99 -9.67
N SER A 172 13.56 -9.54 -10.82
CA SER A 172 14.27 -8.61 -11.70
C SER A 172 14.55 -7.25 -11.07
N HIS A 173 13.86 -6.90 -9.99
CA HIS A 173 13.93 -5.60 -9.34
C HIS A 173 14.47 -5.68 -7.90
N HIS A 174 14.95 -6.86 -7.48
CA HIS A 174 15.58 -7.05 -6.16
C HIS A 174 16.89 -6.26 -6.04
N GLY A 175 17.26 -5.90 -4.80
CA GLY A 175 18.54 -5.25 -4.50
C GLY A 175 18.66 -3.78 -4.94
N GLN A 176 17.56 -3.17 -5.41
CA GLN A 176 17.58 -1.80 -5.94
C GLN A 176 17.10 -0.74 -4.95
N GLY A 177 16.68 -1.11 -3.73
CA GLY A 177 16.17 -0.16 -2.72
C GLY A 177 14.72 0.31 -2.95
N ILE A 178 14.00 -0.31 -3.89
CA ILE A 178 12.62 0.06 -4.27
C ILE A 178 11.65 -0.01 -3.08
N MET A 179 11.69 -1.09 -2.27
CA MET A 179 10.81 -1.20 -1.10
C MET A 179 11.08 -0.13 -0.04
N THR A 180 12.35 0.22 0.17
CA THR A 180 12.72 1.34 1.05
C THR A 180 12.17 2.67 0.52
N ALA A 181 12.23 2.88 -0.80
CA ALA A 181 11.65 4.06 -1.42
C ALA A 181 10.11 4.08 -1.30
N ALA A 182 9.45 2.93 -1.46
CA ALA A 182 8.00 2.78 -1.28
C ALA A 182 7.57 3.12 0.15
N LEU A 183 8.27 2.61 1.16
CA LEU A 183 8.02 2.93 2.57
C LEU A 183 8.15 4.44 2.84
N ARG A 184 9.19 5.09 2.31
CA ARG A 184 9.39 6.54 2.46
C ARG A 184 8.28 7.35 1.80
N ALA A 185 7.81 6.91 0.64
CA ALA A 185 6.70 7.57 -0.06
C ALA A 185 5.36 7.43 0.69
N TRP A 186 5.17 6.31 1.39
CA TRP A 186 3.95 6.04 2.17
C TRP A 186 3.94 6.71 3.55
N ASN A 187 5.11 6.87 4.17
CA ASN A 187 5.25 7.30 5.56
C ASN A 187 4.52 8.62 5.95
N PRO A 188 4.52 9.68 5.12
CA PRO A 188 3.78 10.91 5.43
C PRO A 188 2.26 10.71 5.58
N LEU A 189 1.70 9.59 5.11
CA LEU A 189 0.26 9.29 5.16
C LEU A 189 -0.21 8.76 6.52
N ILE A 190 0.67 8.13 7.29
CA ILE A 190 0.32 7.59 8.63
C ILE A 190 0.63 8.62 9.72
N TYR A 191 1.75 9.32 9.55
CA TYR A 191 2.27 10.28 10.52
C TYR A 191 2.51 11.61 9.81
N PRO A 192 1.48 12.47 9.65
CA PRO A 192 1.70 13.82 9.17
C PRO A 192 2.71 14.50 10.12
N ILE A 193 3.86 14.83 9.55
CA ILE A 193 5.07 15.45 10.12
C ILE A 193 4.84 16.03 11.54
N GLY A 194 5.29 15.29 12.55
CA GLY A 194 5.21 15.71 13.96
C GLY A 194 5.88 14.79 14.98
N SER A 195 6.18 13.53 14.64
CA SER A 195 6.79 12.59 15.58
C SER A 195 7.89 11.74 14.94
N TYR A 196 9.07 12.34 14.77
CA TYR A 196 10.31 11.57 14.67
C TYR A 196 11.25 12.00 15.79
N ASP A 197 11.41 11.12 16.77
CA ASP A 197 12.61 11.12 17.60
C ASP A 197 13.74 10.44 16.79
N LYS A 198 14.82 11.18 16.53
CA LYS A 198 15.90 10.79 15.60
C LYS A 198 16.89 9.79 16.20
N HIS A 199 16.58 9.18 17.34
CA HIS A 199 17.50 8.31 18.05
C HIS A 199 17.13 6.84 17.89
N SER A 200 17.40 6.20 16.73
CA SER A 200 17.54 4.72 16.62
C SER A 200 17.95 4.23 15.22
N PHE A 201 18.83 4.92 14.49
CA PHE A 201 19.52 4.31 13.35
C PHE A 201 20.98 4.75 13.31
N CYS A 202 21.72 4.35 14.35
CA CYS A 202 23.16 4.11 14.33
C CYS A 202 23.47 3.18 15.51
N ASN A 203 23.73 1.92 15.20
CA ASN A 203 24.76 1.08 15.80
C ASN A 203 24.95 -0.14 14.90
#